data_AF-A0A2N7NCP7-F1
#
_entry.id   AF-A0A2N7NCP7-F1
#
_cell.length_a   1.000
_cell.length_b   1.000
_cell.length_c   1.000
_cell.angle_alpha   90.00
_cell.angle_beta   90.00
_cell.angle_gamma   90.00
#
_symmetry.space_group_name_H-M   'P 1'
#
loop_
_entity.id
_entity.type
_entity.pdbx_description
1 polymer ?
#
loop_
_entity_poly.entity_id
_entity_poly.type
_entity_poly.pdbx_seq_one_letter_code
_entity_poly.pdbx_strand_id
1 'polypeptide(L)'
;MIAGTLICGTLYYFDEIITIPWALWRYADSFIWSNLPLPDFITVPHANIIKSFDNLEELRLLEYGHVYQVEQSVMFVTTWLYLLISIPGIKRVVTKNRHADKFKERLNLDSLIEQQSVLWRYNRYLIKHNPIKESLDVNVSRFAARENVRSGLKRTKIIRPHRPTNTVIFDLPLATEIFSKQLRYPIKTVDDVLNLPFQFHFFICIFASRISELPDLISPERINDAKKRVKRIKLIKWVTPTILKKVYKNKFKALEHELISLAYHNYNATQKIKHSLGVNEDFRFQMLGDYSYFLNDEHDVTYIEDEIARVLPIVMENEIVLEYLSQHAFAETFLRRLLRESRSLGKLSSSQFGYLKIMDRQLWYAMNDEGLPGSTIETAGIKAHFEAEYTRKRRHVFPTVDQAFSNLENMNIPKDCDQFDTIVTLPDHPYSELFPYDPTVEYNEHKQKLDNDPEYRIQQTLIRQPKVKS
;
A
#
# COMPACT_ATOMS: atom_id res chain seq x y z
N MET A 1 -57.43 -10.31 -5.58
CA MET A 1 -58.43 -10.52 -4.50
C MET A 1 -59.09 -11.89 -4.62
N ILE A 2 -59.69 -12.25 -5.77
CA ILE A 2 -60.34 -13.56 -6.02
C ILE A 2 -59.42 -14.76 -5.77
N ALA A 3 -58.15 -14.70 -6.22
CA ALA A 3 -57.19 -15.78 -5.97
C ALA A 3 -56.88 -15.98 -4.46
N GLY A 4 -56.89 -14.91 -3.68
CA GLY A 4 -56.65 -14.98 -2.24
C GLY A 4 -57.82 -15.63 -1.50
N THR A 5 -59.06 -15.31 -1.88
CA THR A 5 -60.25 -15.94 -1.29
C THR A 5 -60.38 -17.41 -1.66
N LEU A 6 -60.01 -17.79 -2.88
CA LEU A 6 -59.99 -19.19 -3.32
C LEU A 6 -58.92 -19.99 -2.58
N ILE A 7 -57.73 -19.42 -2.39
CA ILE A 7 -56.65 -20.05 -1.61
C ILE A 7 -57.09 -20.22 -0.14
N CYS A 8 -57.61 -19.18 0.51
CA CYS A 8 -58.10 -19.29 1.89
C CYS A 8 -59.24 -20.30 2.03
N GLY A 9 -60.16 -20.37 1.07
CA GLY A 9 -61.22 -21.37 1.04
C GLY A 9 -60.68 -22.79 0.89
N THR A 10 -59.74 -23.02 -0.05
CA THR A 10 -59.12 -24.33 -0.22
C THR A 10 -58.32 -24.77 1.01
N LEU A 11 -57.64 -23.85 1.70
CA LEU A 11 -56.91 -24.16 2.92
C LEU A 11 -57.83 -24.44 4.12
N TYR A 12 -59.05 -23.91 4.10
CA TYR A 12 -60.05 -24.22 5.13
C TYR A 12 -60.65 -25.61 4.95
N TYR A 13 -60.87 -26.05 3.69
CA TYR A 13 -61.45 -27.37 3.38
C TYR A 13 -60.41 -28.50 3.26
N PHE A 14 -59.16 -28.18 2.94
CA PHE A 14 -58.04 -29.12 2.86
C PHE A 14 -56.95 -28.69 3.84
N ASP A 15 -57.28 -28.78 5.13
CA ASP A 15 -56.38 -28.44 6.23
C ASP A 15 -55.11 -29.30 6.25
N GLU A 16 -55.20 -30.55 5.78
CA GLU A 16 -54.10 -31.51 5.59
C GLU A 16 -52.87 -30.90 4.88
N ILE A 17 -53.08 -29.98 3.93
CA ILE A 17 -52.01 -29.32 3.16
C ILE A 17 -51.09 -28.49 4.08
N ILE A 18 -51.62 -27.98 5.19
CA ILE A 18 -50.89 -27.19 6.18
C ILE A 18 -50.58 -28.02 7.42
N THR A 19 -51.54 -28.79 7.91
CA THR A 19 -51.44 -29.49 9.21
C THR A 19 -50.42 -30.62 9.17
N ILE A 20 -50.30 -31.36 8.06
CA ILE A 20 -49.34 -32.47 7.95
C ILE A 20 -47.88 -31.97 7.89
N PRO A 21 -47.50 -31.03 6.99
CA PRO A 21 -46.13 -30.49 7.00
C PRO A 21 -45.78 -29.81 8.34
N TRP A 22 -46.74 -29.11 8.95
CA TRP A 22 -46.55 -28.52 10.27
C TRP A 22 -46.30 -29.59 11.33
N ALA A 23 -47.08 -30.67 11.36
CA ALA A 23 -46.92 -31.75 12.33
C ALA A 23 -45.57 -32.44 12.19
N LEU A 24 -45.13 -32.71 10.96
CA LEU A 24 -43.81 -33.31 10.70
C LEU A 24 -42.68 -32.40 11.17
N TRP A 25 -42.74 -31.10 10.86
CA TRP A 25 -41.77 -30.13 11.36
C TRP A 25 -41.78 -30.07 12.89
N ARG A 26 -42.96 -30.01 13.50
CA ARG A 26 -43.11 -29.84 14.95
C ARG A 26 -42.71 -31.08 15.73
N TYR A 27 -42.93 -32.26 15.16
CA TYR A 27 -42.42 -33.52 15.68
C TYR A 27 -40.89 -33.53 15.70
N ALA A 28 -40.26 -33.22 14.56
CA ALA A 28 -38.80 -33.15 14.45
C ALA A 28 -38.19 -32.11 15.40
N ASP A 29 -38.81 -30.93 15.48
CA ASP A 29 -38.40 -29.85 16.38
C ASP A 29 -38.51 -30.29 17.85
N SER A 30 -39.65 -30.85 18.25
CA SER A 30 -39.87 -31.32 19.61
C SER A 30 -38.94 -32.46 19.99
N PHE A 31 -38.61 -33.35 19.05
CA PHE A 31 -37.63 -34.42 19.23
C PHE A 31 -36.22 -33.88 19.51
N ILE A 32 -35.82 -32.79 18.85
CA ILE A 32 -34.55 -32.13 19.15
C ILE A 32 -34.58 -31.54 20.56
N TRP A 33 -35.63 -30.79 20.91
CA TRP A 33 -35.73 -30.12 22.20
C TRP A 33 -35.85 -31.07 23.40
N SER A 34 -36.58 -32.19 23.26
CA SER A 34 -36.74 -33.17 24.33
C SER A 34 -35.44 -33.93 24.66
N ASN A 35 -34.53 -34.04 23.70
CA ASN A 35 -33.27 -34.79 23.84
C ASN A 35 -32.06 -33.90 24.23
N LEU A 36 -32.22 -32.58 24.29
CA LEU A 36 -31.17 -31.67 24.75
C LEU A 36 -31.11 -31.64 26.29
N PRO A 37 -29.93 -31.44 26.90
CA PRO A 37 -29.77 -31.32 28.35
C PRO A 37 -30.24 -29.95 28.84
N LEU A 38 -31.53 -29.67 28.70
CA LEU A 38 -32.19 -28.42 29.06
C LEU A 38 -33.11 -28.61 30.27
N PRO A 39 -33.50 -27.52 30.97
CA PRO A 39 -34.41 -27.61 32.10
C PRO A 39 -35.75 -28.27 31.74
N ASP A 40 -36.36 -28.95 32.72
CA ASP A 40 -37.60 -29.72 32.55
C ASP A 40 -38.77 -28.91 32.00
N PHE A 41 -38.84 -27.60 32.31
CA PHE A 41 -39.89 -26.74 31.76
C PHE A 41 -39.81 -26.55 30.24
N ILE A 42 -38.69 -26.92 29.61
CA ILE A 42 -38.49 -26.95 28.15
C ILE A 42 -38.68 -28.37 27.62
N THR A 43 -38.03 -29.36 28.22
CA THR A 43 -38.00 -30.73 27.67
C THR A 43 -39.33 -31.47 27.85
N VAL A 44 -40.04 -31.28 28.96
CA VAL A 44 -41.28 -31.99 29.29
C VAL A 44 -42.44 -31.61 28.35
N PRO A 45 -42.73 -30.33 28.06
CA PRO A 45 -43.75 -29.97 27.07
C PRO A 45 -43.49 -30.58 25.69
N HIS A 46 -42.25 -30.56 25.22
CA HIS A 46 -41.87 -31.15 23.93
C HIS A 46 -41.99 -32.68 23.92
N ALA A 47 -41.62 -33.35 25.00
CA ALA A 47 -41.85 -34.80 25.14
C ALA A 47 -43.34 -35.16 25.15
N ASN A 48 -44.18 -34.34 25.77
CA ASN A 48 -45.64 -34.53 25.76
C ASN A 48 -46.24 -34.33 24.36
N ILE A 49 -45.69 -33.39 23.58
CA ILE A 49 -46.09 -33.17 22.19
C ILE A 49 -45.74 -34.40 21.34
N ILE A 50 -44.53 -34.96 21.47
CA ILE A 50 -44.15 -36.20 20.77
C ILE A 50 -45.10 -37.33 21.12
N LYS A 51 -45.36 -37.56 22.42
CA LYS A 51 -46.34 -38.57 22.87
C LYS A 51 -47.74 -38.33 22.32
N SER A 52 -48.16 -37.07 22.21
CA SER A 52 -49.47 -36.73 21.63
C SER A 52 -49.53 -37.07 20.14
N PHE A 53 -48.42 -36.91 19.40
CA PHE A 53 -48.33 -37.32 18.00
C PHE A 53 -48.22 -38.84 17.83
N ASP A 54 -47.47 -39.53 18.69
CA ASP A 54 -47.31 -40.99 18.66
C ASP A 54 -48.62 -41.74 19.00
N ASN A 55 -49.51 -41.10 19.77
CA ASN A 55 -50.82 -41.64 20.15
C ASN A 55 -51.92 -41.39 19.10
N LEU A 56 -51.64 -40.63 18.03
CA LEU A 56 -52.59 -40.42 16.94
C LEU A 56 -52.55 -41.61 15.97
N GLU A 57 -53.72 -42.18 15.63
CA GLU A 57 -53.81 -43.27 14.65
C GLU A 57 -53.40 -42.80 13.25
N GLU A 58 -53.76 -41.57 12.86
CA GLU A 58 -53.36 -40.95 11.59
C GLU A 58 -53.15 -39.43 11.72
N LEU A 59 -52.13 -38.89 11.04
CA LEU A 59 -51.83 -37.44 11.02
C LEU A 59 -52.91 -36.60 10.32
N ARG A 60 -53.80 -37.24 9.53
CA ARG A 60 -54.92 -36.56 8.85
C ARG A 60 -56.02 -36.08 9.80
N LEU A 61 -56.05 -36.61 11.03
CA LEU A 61 -57.03 -36.22 12.05
C LEU A 61 -56.67 -34.89 12.74
N LEU A 62 -55.57 -34.25 12.34
CA LEU A 62 -55.11 -32.99 12.91
C LEU A 62 -55.90 -31.81 12.36
N GLU A 63 -56.86 -31.34 13.15
CA GLU A 63 -57.53 -30.07 12.91
C GLU A 63 -56.67 -28.86 13.31
N TYR A 64 -57.00 -27.68 12.77
CA TYR A 64 -56.38 -26.40 13.15
C TYR A 64 -56.46 -26.10 14.66
N GLY A 65 -57.47 -26.63 15.37
CA GLY A 65 -57.57 -26.52 16.83
C GLY A 65 -56.39 -27.17 17.56
N HIS A 66 -55.95 -28.34 17.09
CA HIS A 66 -54.79 -29.05 17.64
C HIS A 66 -53.50 -28.28 17.38
N VAL A 67 -53.34 -27.76 16.15
CA VAL A 67 -52.22 -26.88 15.78
C VAL A 67 -52.12 -25.70 16.73
N TYR A 68 -53.25 -25.03 16.97
CA TYR A 68 -53.30 -23.86 17.85
C TYR A 68 -52.93 -24.19 19.30
N GLN A 69 -53.45 -25.29 19.84
CA GLN A 69 -53.18 -25.71 21.22
C GLN A 69 -51.70 -26.07 21.43
N VAL A 70 -51.11 -26.83 20.49
CA VAL A 70 -49.70 -27.18 20.53
C VAL A 70 -48.84 -25.93 20.44
N GLU A 71 -49.14 -25.02 19.51
CA GLU A 71 -48.38 -23.78 19.39
C GLU A 71 -48.49 -22.90 20.63
N GLN A 72 -49.68 -22.75 21.23
CA GLN A 72 -49.83 -22.02 22.49
C GLN A 72 -48.99 -22.61 23.62
N SER A 73 -48.90 -23.94 23.71
CA SER A 73 -48.14 -24.60 24.77
C SER A 73 -46.62 -24.35 24.68
N VAL A 74 -46.12 -24.07 23.48
CA VAL A 74 -44.68 -23.88 23.20
C VAL A 74 -44.32 -22.41 22.96
N MET A 75 -45.31 -21.55 22.70
CA MET A 75 -45.14 -20.15 22.31
C MET A 75 -44.28 -19.35 23.29
N PHE A 76 -44.33 -19.64 24.59
CA PHE A 76 -43.53 -18.94 25.60
C PHE A 76 -42.22 -19.64 25.96
N VAL A 77 -42.03 -20.89 25.51
CA VAL A 77 -40.93 -21.76 25.94
C VAL A 77 -39.75 -21.72 24.96
N THR A 78 -40.01 -21.86 23.65
CA THR A 78 -38.93 -21.91 22.63
C THR A 78 -38.94 -20.76 21.63
N THR A 79 -40.03 -19.99 21.53
CA THR A 79 -40.11 -18.82 20.62
C THR A 79 -39.04 -17.77 20.92
N TRP A 80 -38.68 -17.58 22.19
CA TRP A 80 -37.59 -16.66 22.57
C TRP A 80 -36.21 -17.12 22.06
N LEU A 81 -35.98 -18.43 21.91
CA LEU A 81 -34.74 -18.99 21.36
C LEU A 81 -34.66 -18.77 19.84
N TYR A 82 -35.76 -18.97 19.10
CA TYR A 82 -35.81 -18.59 17.68
C TYR A 82 -35.69 -17.07 17.49
N LEU A 83 -36.24 -16.28 18.42
CA LEU A 83 -36.03 -14.84 18.46
C LEU A 83 -34.55 -14.50 18.67
N LEU A 84 -33.82 -15.19 19.55
CA LEU A 84 -32.37 -14.99 19.72
C LEU A 84 -31.56 -15.29 18.45
N ILE A 85 -31.93 -16.34 17.70
CA ILE A 85 -31.27 -16.68 16.43
C ILE A 85 -31.65 -15.70 15.30
N SER A 86 -32.86 -15.15 15.34
CA SER A 86 -33.35 -14.18 14.35
C SER A 86 -33.05 -12.72 14.68
N ILE A 87 -32.71 -12.38 15.93
CA ILE A 87 -32.30 -11.05 16.39
C ILE A 87 -31.18 -10.46 15.52
N PRO A 88 -30.12 -11.19 15.12
CA PRO A 88 -29.13 -10.69 14.16
C PRO A 88 -29.74 -10.30 12.81
N GLY A 89 -30.70 -11.08 12.30
CA GLY A 89 -31.42 -10.81 11.05
C GLY A 89 -32.35 -9.60 11.17
N ILE A 90 -33.16 -9.55 12.23
CA ILE A 90 -34.05 -8.43 12.55
C ILE A 90 -33.24 -7.15 12.75
N LYS A 91 -32.16 -7.20 13.54
CA LYS A 91 -31.23 -6.08 13.72
C LYS A 91 -30.71 -5.60 12.37
N ARG A 92 -30.28 -6.51 11.48
CA ARG A 92 -29.77 -6.14 10.14
C ARG A 92 -30.83 -5.46 9.27
N VAL A 93 -32.09 -5.90 9.35
CA VAL A 93 -33.24 -5.30 8.64
C VAL A 93 -33.60 -3.93 9.23
N VAL A 94 -33.70 -3.83 10.55
CA VAL A 94 -34.09 -2.59 11.28
C VAL A 94 -33.01 -1.52 11.19
N THR A 95 -31.73 -1.88 11.33
CA THR A 95 -30.63 -0.90 11.25
C THR A 95 -30.31 -0.46 9.83
N LYS A 96 -31.11 -0.84 8.81
CA LYS A 96 -30.86 -0.58 7.39
C LYS A 96 -29.42 -0.94 6.97
N ASN A 97 -28.83 -1.97 7.58
CA ASN A 97 -27.50 -2.48 7.22
C ASN A 97 -27.62 -3.42 6.01
N ARG A 98 -28.41 -3.04 5.00
CA ARG A 98 -28.45 -3.75 3.72
C ARG A 98 -27.17 -3.40 2.97
N HIS A 99 -26.59 -4.39 2.28
CA HIS A 99 -25.41 -4.13 1.43
C HIS A 99 -25.68 -3.00 0.42
N ALA A 100 -26.91 -2.89 -0.08
CA ALA A 100 -27.33 -1.82 -0.98
C ALA A 100 -27.25 -0.41 -0.35
N ASP A 101 -27.51 -0.26 0.95
CA ASP A 101 -27.46 1.05 1.61
C ASP A 101 -26.01 1.53 1.82
N LYS A 102 -25.06 0.60 1.95
CA LYS A 102 -23.62 0.90 2.01
C LYS A 102 -23.07 1.53 0.71
N PHE A 103 -23.75 1.34 -0.41
CA PHE A 103 -23.36 1.90 -1.72
C PHE A 103 -24.16 3.15 -2.12
N LYS A 104 -25.08 3.63 -1.26
CA LYS A 104 -25.87 4.83 -1.54
C LYS A 104 -25.18 6.13 -1.16
N GLU A 105 -24.18 6.08 -0.29
CA GLU A 105 -23.44 7.27 0.11
C GLU A 105 -22.50 7.71 -1.02
N ARG A 106 -22.60 8.98 -1.43
CA ARG A 106 -21.63 9.58 -2.34
C ARG A 106 -20.30 9.68 -1.60
N LEU A 107 -19.28 8.98 -2.12
CA LEU A 107 -17.94 9.03 -1.57
C LEU A 107 -17.20 10.26 -2.09
N ASN A 108 -16.58 10.99 -1.17
CA ASN A 108 -15.58 11.99 -1.49
C ASN A 108 -14.22 11.30 -1.68
N LEU A 109 -13.24 11.99 -2.27
CA LEU A 109 -11.91 11.42 -2.48
C LEU A 109 -11.29 10.91 -1.17
N ASP A 110 -11.42 11.67 -0.08
CA ASP A 110 -10.88 11.27 1.22
C ASP A 110 -11.54 9.99 1.77
N SER A 111 -12.87 9.89 1.68
CA SER A 111 -13.58 8.68 2.14
C SER A 111 -13.30 7.48 1.24
N LEU A 112 -13.05 7.71 -0.06
CA LEU A 112 -12.61 6.69 -0.99
C LEU A 112 -11.20 6.19 -0.65
N ILE A 113 -10.25 7.07 -0.37
CA ILE A 113 -8.89 6.71 0.06
C ILE A 113 -8.94 5.93 1.37
N GLU A 114 -9.73 6.37 2.34
CA GLU A 114 -9.90 5.67 3.61
C GLU A 114 -10.47 4.27 3.42
N GLN A 115 -11.51 4.11 2.60
CA GLN A 115 -12.11 2.82 2.31
C GLN A 115 -11.18 1.89 1.53
N GLN A 116 -10.50 2.40 0.50
CA GLN A 116 -9.65 1.61 -0.39
C GLN A 116 -8.31 1.26 0.24
N SER A 117 -7.76 2.11 1.10
CA SER A 117 -6.50 1.84 1.81
C SER A 117 -6.58 0.68 2.80
N VAL A 118 -7.78 0.25 3.20
CA VAL A 118 -7.97 -0.99 3.96
C VAL A 118 -7.60 -2.20 3.10
N LEU A 119 -7.97 -2.16 1.82
CA LEU A 119 -7.66 -3.20 0.82
C LEU A 119 -6.22 -3.05 0.31
N TRP A 120 -5.88 -1.86 -0.18
CA TRP A 120 -4.57 -1.51 -0.71
C TRP A 120 -3.75 -0.84 0.38
N ARG A 121 -3.29 -1.65 1.34
CA ARG A 121 -2.63 -1.19 2.57
C ARG A 121 -1.47 -0.22 2.32
N TYR A 122 -0.68 -0.44 1.27
CA TYR A 122 0.46 0.41 0.94
C TYR A 122 0.06 1.85 0.55
N ASN A 123 -1.20 2.11 0.21
CA ASN A 123 -1.73 3.46 -0.06
C ASN A 123 -2.26 4.17 1.21
N ARG A 124 -2.19 3.55 2.39
CA ARG A 124 -2.72 4.09 3.65
C ARG A 124 -2.11 5.45 4.00
N TYR A 125 -0.81 5.64 3.77
CA TYR A 125 -0.09 6.90 4.01
C TYR A 125 -0.73 8.14 3.36
N LEU A 126 -1.49 7.99 2.27
CA LEU A 126 -2.15 9.10 1.58
C LEU A 126 -3.28 9.75 2.39
N ILE A 127 -3.76 9.11 3.46
CA ILE A 127 -4.77 9.71 4.36
C ILE A 127 -4.17 10.91 5.08
N LYS A 128 -2.99 10.75 5.67
CA LYS A 128 -2.28 11.83 6.38
C LYS A 128 -1.47 12.69 5.40
N HIS A 129 -0.79 12.07 4.45
CA HIS A 129 0.09 12.73 3.49
C HIS A 129 -0.59 12.86 2.11
N ASN A 130 -1.75 13.52 2.08
CA ASN A 130 -2.47 13.75 0.82
C ASN A 130 -1.79 14.90 0.03
N PRO A 131 -1.29 14.67 -1.20
CA PRO A 131 -0.63 15.70 -1.99
C PRO A 131 -1.50 16.94 -2.22
N ILE A 132 -2.81 16.75 -2.44
CA ILE A 132 -3.76 17.85 -2.73
C ILE A 132 -3.90 18.79 -1.51
N LYS A 133 -3.74 18.26 -0.30
CA LYS A 133 -3.82 19.03 0.94
C LYS A 133 -2.51 19.75 1.27
N GLU A 134 -1.39 19.28 0.74
CA GLU A 134 -0.07 19.84 1.02
C GLU A 134 0.24 21.02 0.10
N SER A 135 0.03 20.87 -1.21
CA SER A 135 0.19 21.94 -2.19
C SER A 135 -0.60 21.64 -3.47
N LEU A 136 -1.21 22.68 -4.07
CA LEU A 136 -1.78 22.59 -5.41
C LEU A 136 -0.72 22.78 -6.51
N ASP A 137 0.40 23.42 -6.17
CA ASP A 137 1.53 23.54 -7.09
C ASP A 137 2.29 22.22 -7.14
N VAL A 138 2.41 21.68 -8.35
CA VAL A 138 3.11 20.43 -8.65
C VAL A 138 4.61 20.54 -8.43
N ASN A 139 5.19 21.73 -8.34
CA ASN A 139 6.63 21.94 -8.22
C ASN A 139 7.09 22.16 -6.78
N VAL A 140 6.15 22.35 -5.87
CA VAL A 140 6.40 22.65 -4.45
C VAL A 140 6.03 21.42 -3.62
N SER A 141 6.55 21.34 -2.39
CA SER A 141 6.30 20.28 -1.39
C SER A 141 7.11 18.99 -1.58
N ARG A 142 6.93 18.07 -0.62
CA ARG A 142 7.54 16.73 -0.63
C ARG A 142 7.06 15.90 -1.82
N PHE A 143 5.87 16.20 -2.35
CA PHE A 143 5.33 15.56 -3.55
C PHE A 143 5.67 16.27 -4.86
N ALA A 144 6.57 17.26 -4.87
CA ALA A 144 6.98 17.97 -6.08
C ALA A 144 7.33 17.02 -7.23
N ALA A 145 6.94 17.37 -8.44
CA ALA A 145 7.30 16.69 -9.67
C ALA A 145 8.82 16.63 -9.83
N ARG A 146 9.32 15.77 -10.72
CA ARG A 146 10.76 15.69 -11.01
C ARG A 146 11.26 17.03 -11.56
N GLU A 147 12.45 17.47 -11.19
CA GLU A 147 13.04 18.67 -11.79
C GLU A 147 13.26 18.45 -13.30
N ASN A 148 12.92 19.44 -14.12
CA ASN A 148 13.20 19.38 -15.56
C ASN A 148 14.72 19.34 -15.79
N VAL A 149 15.20 18.52 -16.73
CA VAL A 149 16.62 18.38 -17.09
C VAL A 149 17.28 19.75 -17.31
N ARG A 150 16.67 20.64 -18.09
CA ARG A 150 17.24 21.98 -18.35
C ARG A 150 17.35 22.83 -17.09
N SER A 151 16.30 22.81 -16.26
CA SER A 151 16.28 23.54 -14.97
C SER A 151 17.34 22.98 -14.02
N GLY A 152 17.42 21.65 -13.90
CA GLY A 152 18.40 20.96 -13.09
C GLY A 152 19.84 21.24 -13.53
N LEU A 153 20.13 21.19 -14.84
CA LEU A 153 21.46 21.49 -15.39
C LEU A 153 21.85 22.96 -15.18
N LYS A 154 20.92 23.90 -15.33
CA LYS A 154 21.15 25.33 -15.06
C LYS A 154 21.42 25.58 -13.59
N ARG A 155 20.58 25.03 -12.71
CA ARG A 155 20.70 25.14 -11.25
C ARG A 155 22.03 24.61 -10.73
N THR A 156 22.41 23.43 -11.21
CA THR A 156 23.70 22.79 -10.85
C THR A 156 24.90 23.48 -11.46
N LYS A 157 24.70 24.49 -12.32
CA LYS A 157 25.74 25.20 -13.08
C LYS A 157 26.58 24.29 -13.98
N ILE A 158 26.05 23.11 -14.33
CA ILE A 158 26.64 22.19 -15.31
C ILE A 158 26.61 22.85 -16.69
N ILE A 159 25.52 23.57 -17.00
CA ILE A 159 25.48 24.44 -18.17
C ILE A 159 25.70 25.89 -17.75
N ARG A 160 26.55 26.60 -18.48
CA ARG A 160 26.84 28.03 -18.25
C ARG A 160 26.79 28.81 -19.55
N PRO A 161 26.24 30.04 -19.57
CA PRO A 161 26.23 30.83 -20.78
C PRO A 161 27.59 31.49 -20.98
N HIS A 162 28.21 31.22 -22.12
CA HIS A 162 29.38 31.96 -22.58
C HIS A 162 28.91 33.11 -23.49
N ARG A 163 28.55 34.21 -22.83
CA ARG A 163 28.00 35.41 -23.47
C ARG A 163 28.86 35.96 -24.61
N PRO A 164 30.21 36.02 -24.53
CA PRO A 164 31.02 36.57 -25.61
C PRO A 164 30.89 35.84 -26.96
N THR A 165 30.58 34.54 -26.95
CA THR A 165 30.33 33.76 -28.19
C THR A 165 28.85 33.45 -28.39
N ASN A 166 27.99 33.87 -27.47
CA ASN A 166 26.57 33.51 -27.40
C ASN A 166 26.31 32.00 -27.45
N THR A 167 27.20 31.20 -26.87
CA THR A 167 27.04 29.74 -26.79
C THR A 167 26.89 29.29 -25.35
N VAL A 168 26.22 28.17 -25.13
CA VAL A 168 26.18 27.55 -23.80
C VAL A 168 27.26 26.47 -23.70
N ILE A 169 28.07 26.54 -22.65
CA ILE A 169 29.14 25.58 -22.37
C ILE A 169 28.61 24.53 -21.40
N PHE A 170 28.91 23.26 -21.67
CA PHE A 170 28.68 22.13 -20.77
C PHE A 170 29.97 21.81 -20.00
N ASP A 171 29.93 21.94 -18.68
CA ASP A 171 31.03 21.66 -17.76
C ASP A 171 31.07 20.16 -17.43
N LEU A 172 31.84 19.40 -18.21
CA LEU A 172 32.01 17.95 -18.05
C LEU A 172 32.55 17.57 -16.66
N PRO A 173 33.65 18.17 -16.14
CA PRO A 173 34.15 17.86 -14.80
C PRO A 173 33.10 18.06 -13.71
N LEU A 174 32.36 19.16 -13.74
CA LEU A 174 31.32 19.43 -12.75
C LEU A 174 30.15 18.45 -12.87
N ALA A 175 29.77 18.08 -14.10
CA ALA A 175 28.75 17.05 -14.32
C ALA A 175 29.15 15.70 -13.71
N THR A 176 30.39 15.26 -13.96
CA THR A 176 30.94 14.03 -13.38
C THR A 176 30.94 14.09 -11.86
N GLU A 177 31.35 15.21 -11.26
CA GLU A 177 31.35 15.39 -9.81
C GLU A 177 29.93 15.28 -9.22
N ILE A 178 28.98 16.03 -9.78
CA ILE A 178 27.60 16.10 -9.28
C ILE A 178 26.90 14.75 -9.43
N PHE A 179 27.04 14.09 -10.58
CA PHE A 179 26.42 12.77 -10.78
C PHE A 179 27.08 11.69 -9.94
N SER A 180 28.39 11.78 -9.68
CA SER A 180 29.08 10.85 -8.77
C SER A 180 28.59 11.01 -7.34
N LYS A 181 28.31 12.24 -6.88
CA LYS A 181 27.74 12.53 -5.55
C LYS A 181 26.34 11.93 -5.34
N GLN A 182 25.63 11.52 -6.40
CA GLN A 182 24.34 10.84 -6.28
C GLN A 182 24.47 9.39 -5.77
N LEU A 183 25.65 8.80 -5.87
CA LEU A 183 25.96 7.47 -5.31
C LEU A 183 26.45 7.65 -3.87
N ARG A 184 25.57 7.47 -2.88
CA ARG A 184 25.84 7.87 -1.49
C ARG A 184 26.42 6.74 -0.65
N TYR A 185 26.02 5.50 -0.91
CA TYR A 185 26.33 4.38 -0.01
C TYR A 185 27.18 3.31 -0.72
N PRO A 186 28.52 3.41 -0.69
CA PRO A 186 29.38 2.38 -1.24
C PRO A 186 29.30 1.11 -0.39
N ILE A 187 29.28 -0.05 -1.06
CA ILE A 187 29.23 -1.38 -0.44
C ILE A 187 30.39 -2.23 -0.98
N LYS A 188 31.15 -2.86 -0.07
CA LYS A 188 32.26 -3.76 -0.42
C LYS A 188 32.01 -5.17 0.08
N THR A 189 31.36 -5.28 1.24
CA THR A 189 31.14 -6.50 1.99
C THR A 189 29.67 -6.59 2.44
N VAL A 190 29.28 -7.77 2.93
CA VAL A 190 27.96 -7.98 3.54
C VAL A 190 27.79 -7.11 4.79
N ASP A 191 28.86 -6.89 5.56
CA ASP A 191 28.82 -6.04 6.76
C ASP A 191 28.48 -4.59 6.42
N ASP A 192 28.94 -4.08 5.26
CA ASP A 192 28.55 -2.74 4.80
C ASP A 192 27.04 -2.66 4.54
N VAL A 193 26.42 -3.74 4.05
CA VAL A 193 24.97 -3.82 3.86
C VAL A 193 24.24 -3.78 5.20
N LEU A 194 24.75 -4.50 6.22
CA LEU A 194 24.18 -4.50 7.56
C LEU A 194 24.26 -3.13 8.25
N ASN A 195 25.23 -2.28 7.88
CA ASN A 195 25.40 -0.93 8.40
C ASN A 195 24.58 0.14 7.64
N LEU A 196 23.85 -0.23 6.58
CA LEU A 196 23.01 0.70 5.84
C LEU A 196 21.84 1.25 6.70
N PRO A 197 21.28 2.40 6.30
CA PRO A 197 20.03 2.88 6.90
C PRO A 197 18.90 1.87 6.75
N PHE A 198 17.98 1.85 7.74
CA PHE A 198 16.84 0.93 7.79
C PHE A 198 16.03 0.87 6.47
N GLN A 199 15.91 1.99 5.76
CA GLN A 199 15.17 2.05 4.50
C GLN A 199 15.77 1.10 3.45
N PHE A 200 17.10 0.98 3.39
CA PHE A 200 17.76 0.04 2.49
C PHE A 200 17.50 -1.40 2.93
N HIS A 201 17.64 -1.72 4.21
CA HIS A 201 17.32 -3.07 4.72
C HIS A 201 15.90 -3.48 4.40
N PHE A 202 14.95 -2.58 4.63
CA PHE A 202 13.55 -2.78 4.30
C PHE A 202 13.37 -3.11 2.82
N PHE A 203 13.83 -2.24 1.91
CA PHE A 203 13.62 -2.48 0.48
C PHE A 203 14.44 -3.65 -0.09
N ILE A 204 15.61 -3.96 0.47
CA ILE A 204 16.36 -5.18 0.14
C ILE A 204 15.50 -6.41 0.44
N CYS A 205 14.93 -6.50 1.65
CA CYS A 205 14.06 -7.62 2.02
C CYS A 205 12.81 -7.71 1.15
N ILE A 206 12.18 -6.56 0.83
CA ILE A 206 10.96 -6.48 0.02
C ILE A 206 11.19 -6.89 -1.42
N PHE A 207 12.30 -6.48 -2.04
CA PHE A 207 12.59 -6.86 -3.43
C PHE A 207 13.15 -8.28 -3.52
N ALA A 208 13.97 -8.68 -2.55
CA ALA A 208 14.49 -10.04 -2.48
C ALA A 208 13.41 -11.10 -2.21
N SER A 209 12.32 -10.75 -1.52
CA SER A 209 11.23 -11.70 -1.26
C SER A 209 10.56 -12.27 -2.52
N ARG A 210 10.81 -11.66 -3.68
CA ARG A 210 10.34 -12.17 -4.98
C ARG A 210 11.28 -13.21 -5.58
N ILE A 211 12.53 -13.30 -5.17
CA ILE A 211 13.51 -14.22 -5.74
C ILE A 211 13.05 -15.66 -5.49
N SER A 212 13.00 -16.47 -6.55
CA SER A 212 12.42 -17.82 -6.56
C SER A 212 13.11 -18.80 -5.60
N GLU A 213 14.41 -18.65 -5.44
CA GLU A 213 15.29 -19.52 -4.67
C GLU A 213 15.37 -19.11 -3.21
N LEU A 214 14.66 -18.06 -2.81
CA LEU A 214 14.59 -17.65 -1.42
C LEU A 214 13.67 -18.61 -0.64
N PRO A 215 14.11 -19.17 0.50
CA PRO A 215 13.23 -19.98 1.33
C PRO A 215 12.02 -19.17 1.82
N ASP A 216 10.99 -19.87 2.30
CA ASP A 216 9.85 -19.21 2.92
C ASP A 216 10.34 -18.36 4.12
N LEU A 217 10.18 -17.05 4.01
CA LEU A 217 10.62 -16.08 5.01
C LEU A 217 9.91 -16.26 6.35
N ILE A 218 8.77 -16.94 6.35
CA ILE A 218 7.92 -17.17 7.51
C ILE A 218 7.69 -18.67 7.69
N SER A 219 8.06 -19.21 8.85
CA SER A 219 7.84 -20.62 9.17
C SER A 219 6.34 -20.94 9.41
N PRO A 220 5.87 -22.15 9.07
CA PRO A 220 4.51 -22.60 9.36
C PRO A 220 4.13 -22.57 10.85
N GLU A 221 5.11 -22.80 11.74
CA GLU A 221 4.92 -22.77 13.19
C GLU A 221 4.55 -21.37 13.67
N ARG A 222 5.24 -20.33 13.17
CA ARG A 222 4.91 -18.94 13.50
C ARG A 222 3.53 -18.56 12.98
N ILE A 223 3.17 -19.01 11.78
CA ILE A 223 1.82 -18.84 11.22
C ILE A 223 0.78 -19.41 12.20
N ASN A 224 1.02 -20.60 12.74
CA ASN A 224 0.12 -21.23 13.69
C ASN A 224 0.10 -20.53 15.07
N ASP A 225 1.25 -20.10 15.60
CA ASP A 225 1.32 -19.36 16.87
C ASP A 225 0.54 -18.06 16.78
N ALA A 226 0.77 -17.29 15.73
CA ALA A 226 0.08 -16.04 15.54
C ALA A 226 -1.41 -16.20 15.24
N LYS A 227 -1.83 -17.26 14.53
CA LYS A 227 -3.27 -17.61 14.46
C LYS A 227 -3.89 -17.80 15.84
N LYS A 228 -3.19 -18.44 16.78
CA LYS A 228 -3.65 -18.61 18.17
C LYS A 228 -3.70 -17.26 18.89
N ARG A 229 -2.67 -16.42 18.75
CA ARG A 229 -2.63 -15.07 19.36
C ARG A 229 -3.73 -14.16 18.83
N VAL A 230 -3.95 -14.10 17.51
CA VAL A 230 -5.04 -13.31 16.90
C VAL A 230 -6.41 -13.75 17.44
N LYS A 231 -6.66 -15.06 17.57
CA LYS A 231 -7.89 -15.58 18.17
C LYS A 231 -8.05 -15.10 19.62
N ARG A 232 -6.99 -15.15 20.43
CA ARG A 232 -6.99 -14.65 21.81
C ARG A 232 -7.27 -13.15 21.87
N ILE A 233 -6.59 -12.34 21.07
CA ILE A 233 -6.79 -10.87 21.03
C ILE A 233 -8.24 -10.54 20.63
N LYS A 234 -8.79 -11.22 19.62
CA LYS A 234 -10.19 -11.04 19.21
C LYS A 234 -11.17 -11.43 20.31
N LEU A 235 -10.91 -12.54 21.02
CA LEU A 235 -11.73 -12.95 22.16
C LEU A 235 -11.68 -11.90 23.28
N ILE A 236 -10.48 -11.42 23.64
CA ILE A 236 -10.29 -10.34 24.63
C ILE A 236 -11.09 -9.11 24.22
N LYS A 237 -10.98 -8.67 22.96
CA LYS A 237 -11.72 -7.51 22.42
C LYS A 237 -13.24 -7.72 22.40
N TRP A 238 -13.71 -8.95 22.22
CA TRP A 238 -15.14 -9.28 22.21
C TRP A 238 -15.73 -9.30 23.62
N VAL A 239 -15.03 -9.91 24.58
CA VAL A 239 -15.47 -10.02 25.98
C VAL A 239 -15.38 -8.68 26.73
N THR A 240 -14.46 -7.79 26.35
CA THR A 240 -14.28 -6.52 27.08
C THR A 240 -15.33 -5.46 26.74
N PRO A 241 -16.09 -4.97 27.75
CA PRO A 241 -17.02 -3.86 27.60
C PRO A 241 -16.35 -2.58 27.07
N THR A 242 -17.12 -1.75 26.36
CA THR A 242 -16.66 -0.46 25.82
C THR A 242 -16.12 0.50 26.88
N ILE A 243 -16.61 0.42 28.12
CA ILE A 243 -16.15 1.23 29.25
C ILE A 243 -14.70 0.86 29.63
N LEU A 244 -14.39 -0.44 29.72
CA LEU A 244 -13.04 -0.92 30.02
C LEU A 244 -12.05 -0.60 28.90
N LYS A 245 -12.52 -0.55 27.64
CA LYS A 245 -11.69 -0.10 26.50
C LYS A 245 -11.25 1.36 26.62
N LYS A 246 -12.10 2.24 27.17
CA LYS A 246 -11.73 3.65 27.42
C LYS A 246 -10.74 3.79 28.57
N VAL A 247 -10.92 3.02 29.65
CA VAL A 247 -10.03 3.05 30.83
C VAL A 247 -8.63 2.51 30.48
N TYR A 248 -8.56 1.42 29.71
CA TYR A 248 -7.29 0.77 29.33
C TYR A 248 -6.85 1.12 27.90
N LYS A 249 -7.07 2.36 27.46
CA LYS A 249 -6.82 2.81 26.08
C LYS A 249 -5.42 2.42 25.57
N ASN A 250 -4.38 2.57 26.39
CA ASN A 250 -3.01 2.25 26.00
C ASN A 250 -2.77 0.74 25.82
N LYS A 251 -3.32 -0.11 26.69
CA LYS A 251 -3.23 -1.57 26.54
C LYS A 251 -4.00 -2.05 25.30
N PHE A 252 -5.15 -1.46 25.01
CA PHE A 252 -5.90 -1.78 23.79
C PHE A 252 -5.22 -1.29 22.52
N LYS A 253 -4.53 -0.14 22.58
CA LYS A 253 -3.71 0.36 21.47
C LYS A 253 -2.53 -0.56 21.19
N ALA A 254 -1.84 -1.05 22.23
CA ALA A 254 -0.79 -2.07 22.08
C ALA A 254 -1.33 -3.37 21.45
N LEU A 255 -2.49 -3.86 21.90
CA LEU A 255 -3.18 -5.02 21.30
C LEU A 255 -3.61 -4.76 19.85
N GLU A 256 -3.84 -3.50 19.46
CA GLU A 256 -4.13 -3.13 18.08
C GLU A 256 -2.89 -3.17 17.20
N HIS A 257 -1.77 -2.64 17.67
CA HIS A 257 -0.49 -2.77 16.97
C HIS A 257 -0.08 -4.23 16.84
N GLU A 258 -0.23 -5.04 17.90
CA GLU A 258 0.04 -6.48 17.86
C GLU A 258 -0.94 -7.21 16.90
N LEU A 259 -2.20 -6.80 16.83
CA LEU A 259 -3.14 -7.41 15.88
C LEU A 259 -2.85 -7.02 14.43
N ILE A 260 -2.41 -5.78 14.20
CA ILE A 260 -1.97 -5.31 12.88
C ILE A 260 -0.72 -6.07 12.45
N SER A 261 0.27 -6.23 13.33
CA SER A 261 1.45 -7.03 13.02
C SER A 261 1.03 -8.47 12.79
N LEU A 262 0.39 -9.15 13.74
CA LEU A 262 -0.01 -10.56 13.56
C LEU A 262 -1.00 -10.84 12.41
N ALA A 263 -1.51 -9.81 11.73
CA ALA A 263 -2.29 -9.96 10.50
C ALA A 263 -1.54 -10.73 9.40
N TYR A 264 -0.20 -10.76 9.41
CA TYR A 264 0.61 -11.50 8.43
C TYR A 264 0.49 -13.01 8.52
N HIS A 265 0.10 -13.52 9.68
CA HIS A 265 0.01 -14.95 9.90
C HIS A 265 -1.41 -15.51 9.76
N ASN A 266 -2.42 -14.66 9.58
CA ASN A 266 -3.82 -15.10 9.53
C ASN A 266 -4.67 -14.31 8.53
N TYR A 267 -4.29 -14.41 7.26
CA TYR A 267 -4.96 -13.81 6.10
C TYR A 267 -6.50 -13.94 6.14
N ASN A 268 -7.00 -15.16 6.33
CA ASN A 268 -8.44 -15.44 6.38
C ASN A 268 -9.18 -14.70 7.50
N ALA A 269 -8.48 -14.30 8.57
CA ALA A 269 -9.09 -13.66 9.73
C ALA A 269 -8.95 -12.13 9.72
N THR A 270 -7.95 -11.55 9.05
CA THR A 270 -7.66 -10.11 9.11
C THR A 270 -8.10 -9.36 7.85
N GLN A 271 -8.08 -9.98 6.67
CA GLN A 271 -8.59 -9.36 5.44
C GLN A 271 -9.48 -10.33 4.65
N LYS A 272 -10.61 -9.84 4.13
CA LYS A 272 -11.61 -10.65 3.39
C LYS A 272 -11.16 -11.05 1.98
N ILE A 273 -9.91 -10.82 1.58
CA ILE A 273 -9.44 -11.12 0.23
C ILE A 273 -8.60 -12.38 0.28
N LYS A 274 -9.09 -13.45 -0.36
CA LYS A 274 -8.27 -14.60 -0.72
C LYS A 274 -7.40 -14.18 -1.89
N HIS A 275 -6.15 -13.82 -1.62
CA HIS A 275 -5.13 -13.80 -2.65
C HIS A 275 -4.44 -15.17 -2.68
N SER A 276 -4.28 -15.76 -3.86
CA SER A 276 -3.52 -16.99 -4.06
C SER A 276 -2.04 -16.67 -4.24
N LEU A 277 -1.47 -15.87 -3.33
CA LEU A 277 -0.06 -15.46 -3.38
C LEU A 277 0.78 -16.47 -2.59
N GLY A 278 2.06 -16.59 -2.96
CA GLY A 278 3.02 -17.37 -2.18
C GLY A 278 3.37 -16.66 -0.86
N VAL A 279 3.92 -17.39 0.11
CA VAL A 279 4.24 -16.89 1.46
C VAL A 279 5.10 -15.62 1.43
N ASN A 280 6.11 -15.57 0.57
CA ASN A 280 7.03 -14.42 0.47
C ASN A 280 6.40 -13.20 -0.22
N GLU A 281 5.48 -13.42 -1.15
CA GLU A 281 4.73 -12.35 -1.82
C GLU A 281 3.70 -11.73 -0.87
N ASP A 282 3.11 -12.58 -0.04
CA ASP A 282 2.23 -12.22 1.05
C ASP A 282 2.97 -11.35 2.08
N PHE A 283 4.13 -11.80 2.57
CA PHE A 283 5.02 -11.02 3.43
C PHE A 283 5.29 -9.62 2.85
N ARG A 284 5.69 -9.56 1.57
CA ARG A 284 6.00 -8.31 0.86
C ARG A 284 4.84 -7.32 0.87
N PHE A 285 3.65 -7.77 0.48
CA PHE A 285 2.48 -6.92 0.38
C PHE A 285 2.10 -6.34 1.75
N GLN A 286 2.24 -7.13 2.81
CA GLN A 286 1.94 -6.70 4.15
C GLN A 286 2.94 -5.72 4.71
N MET A 287 4.24 -6.00 4.60
CA MET A 287 5.29 -5.10 5.08
C MET A 287 5.21 -3.73 4.39
N LEU A 288 4.94 -3.70 3.08
CA LEU A 288 4.67 -2.44 2.36
C LEU A 288 3.44 -1.70 2.93
N GLY A 289 2.44 -2.45 3.37
CA GLY A 289 1.27 -1.94 4.07
C GLY A 289 1.59 -1.43 5.48
N ASP A 290 2.21 -2.24 6.33
CA ASP A 290 2.56 -1.92 7.72
C ASP A 290 3.38 -0.63 7.80
N TYR A 291 4.33 -0.46 6.87
CA TYR A 291 5.09 0.77 6.75
C TYR A 291 4.22 1.98 6.40
N SER A 292 3.23 1.79 5.53
CA SER A 292 2.23 2.81 5.18
C SER A 292 1.32 3.19 6.35
N TYR A 293 0.97 2.22 7.21
CA TYR A 293 0.25 2.47 8.47
C TYR A 293 1.13 3.21 9.49
N PHE A 294 2.42 2.88 9.56
CA PHE A 294 3.39 3.61 10.40
C PHE A 294 3.46 5.09 10.01
N LEU A 295 3.52 5.41 8.70
CA LEU A 295 3.54 6.80 8.23
C LEU A 295 2.28 7.61 8.60
N ASN A 296 1.18 6.94 8.95
CA ASN A 296 -0.04 7.53 9.49
C ASN A 296 -0.14 7.55 11.02
N ASP A 297 0.91 7.14 11.74
CA ASP A 297 0.92 6.93 13.20
C ASP A 297 -0.08 5.85 13.69
N GLU A 298 -0.50 4.95 12.80
CA GLU A 298 -1.44 3.86 13.09
C GLU A 298 -0.73 2.55 13.46
N HIS A 299 0.56 2.45 13.16
CA HIS A 299 1.40 1.29 13.48
C HIS A 299 2.75 1.74 14.06
N ASP A 300 3.35 0.88 14.87
CA ASP A 300 4.64 1.15 15.51
C ASP A 300 5.76 0.58 14.63
N VAL A 301 6.82 1.37 14.43
CA VAL A 301 7.94 1.02 13.54
C VAL A 301 8.76 -0.12 14.08
N THR A 302 8.80 -0.31 15.40
CA THR A 302 9.60 -1.35 16.06
C THR A 302 9.22 -2.75 15.57
N TYR A 303 7.93 -3.01 15.33
CA TYR A 303 7.48 -4.31 14.80
C TYR A 303 8.00 -4.55 13.38
N ILE A 304 8.12 -3.48 12.58
CA ILE A 304 8.65 -3.56 11.23
C ILE A 304 10.16 -3.78 11.30
N GLU A 305 10.86 -3.03 12.14
CA GLU A 305 12.30 -3.17 12.38
C GLU A 305 12.68 -4.56 12.86
N ASP A 306 11.98 -5.10 13.86
CA ASP A 306 12.20 -6.45 14.40
C ASP A 306 12.04 -7.52 13.32
N GLU A 307 11.03 -7.37 12.46
CA GLU A 307 10.75 -8.34 11.40
C GLU A 307 11.77 -8.24 10.26
N ILE A 308 12.20 -7.03 9.89
CA ILE A 308 13.29 -6.82 8.91
C ILE A 308 14.62 -7.33 9.47
N ALA A 309 14.95 -7.07 10.73
CA ALA A 309 16.18 -7.54 11.37
C ALA A 309 16.27 -9.07 11.38
N ARG A 310 15.13 -9.75 11.43
CA ARG A 310 15.04 -11.22 11.31
C ARG A 310 15.20 -11.71 9.87
N VAL A 311 14.57 -11.02 8.91
CA VAL A 311 14.53 -11.46 7.50
C VAL A 311 15.84 -11.15 6.77
N LEU A 312 16.48 -10.04 7.11
CA LEU A 312 17.68 -9.58 6.42
C LEU A 312 18.82 -10.61 6.40
N PRO A 313 19.19 -11.30 7.51
CA PRO A 313 20.20 -12.35 7.47
C PRO A 313 19.85 -13.49 6.49
N ILE A 314 18.60 -13.93 6.47
CA ILE A 314 18.12 -14.99 5.56
C ILE A 314 18.30 -14.56 4.10
N VAL A 315 18.01 -13.29 3.81
CA VAL A 315 18.19 -12.71 2.47
C VAL A 315 19.67 -12.62 2.10
N MET A 316 20.53 -12.23 3.05
CA MET A 316 21.97 -12.07 2.83
C MET A 316 22.74 -13.40 2.80
N GLU A 317 22.16 -14.49 3.29
CA GLU A 317 22.71 -15.85 3.16
C GLU A 317 22.40 -16.49 1.80
N ASN A 318 21.45 -15.92 1.04
CA ASN A 318 21.05 -16.49 -0.25
C ASN A 318 22.12 -16.27 -1.34
N GLU A 319 22.52 -17.36 -2.02
CA GLU A 319 23.58 -17.36 -3.02
C GLU A 319 23.32 -16.40 -4.19
N ILE A 320 22.08 -16.30 -4.66
CA ILE A 320 21.72 -15.43 -5.80
C ILE A 320 21.77 -13.96 -5.40
N VAL A 321 21.29 -13.64 -4.18
CA VAL A 321 21.38 -12.28 -3.64
C VAL A 321 22.85 -11.88 -3.48
N LEU A 322 23.70 -12.79 -2.99
CA LEU A 322 25.14 -12.58 -2.88
C LEU A 322 25.82 -12.42 -4.24
N GLU A 323 25.37 -13.16 -5.26
CA GLU A 323 25.84 -12.99 -6.63
C GLU A 323 25.54 -11.57 -7.12
N TYR A 324 24.30 -11.09 -6.94
CA TYR A 324 23.92 -9.72 -7.32
C TYR A 324 24.69 -8.67 -6.52
N LEU A 325 24.90 -8.90 -5.23
CA LEU A 325 25.73 -8.03 -4.40
C LEU A 325 27.17 -7.94 -4.93
N SER A 326 27.75 -9.06 -5.39
CA SER A 326 29.11 -9.07 -5.95
C SER A 326 29.26 -8.25 -7.23
N GLN A 327 28.15 -7.97 -7.91
CA GLN A 327 28.10 -7.22 -9.17
C GLN A 327 27.86 -5.72 -8.98
N HIS A 328 27.56 -5.26 -7.77
CA HIS A 328 27.21 -3.87 -7.49
C HIS A 328 28.05 -3.26 -6.36
N ALA A 329 28.60 -2.07 -6.59
CA ALA A 329 29.47 -1.36 -5.65
C ALA A 329 28.74 -0.35 -4.77
N PHE A 330 27.47 -0.06 -5.04
CA PHE A 330 26.67 0.89 -4.26
C PHE A 330 25.31 0.31 -3.87
N ALA A 331 24.80 0.70 -2.70
CA ALA A 331 23.51 0.21 -2.21
C ALA A 331 22.37 0.61 -3.15
N GLU A 332 22.43 1.79 -3.76
CA GLU A 332 21.43 2.25 -4.72
C GLU A 332 21.41 1.39 -5.99
N THR A 333 22.58 0.99 -6.51
CA THR A 333 22.66 0.14 -7.71
C THR A 333 22.29 -1.31 -7.40
N PHE A 334 22.69 -1.82 -6.23
CA PHE A 334 22.27 -3.12 -5.74
C PHE A 334 20.75 -3.21 -5.54
N LEU A 335 20.14 -2.20 -4.91
CA LEU A 335 18.69 -2.18 -4.72
C LEU A 335 17.94 -2.11 -6.05
N ARG A 336 18.48 -1.37 -7.01
CA ARG A 336 17.95 -1.26 -8.36
C ARG A 336 18.01 -2.60 -9.11
N ARG A 337 19.10 -3.37 -8.93
CA ARG A 337 19.21 -4.76 -9.42
C ARG A 337 18.14 -5.65 -8.82
N LEU A 338 18.00 -5.66 -7.49
CA LEU A 338 16.96 -6.45 -6.82
C LEU A 338 15.57 -6.11 -7.33
N LEU A 339 15.26 -4.82 -7.54
CA LEU A 339 14.00 -4.39 -8.11
C LEU A 339 13.81 -4.91 -9.55
N ARG A 340 14.84 -4.85 -10.40
CA ARG A 340 14.79 -5.37 -11.76
C ARG A 340 14.50 -6.87 -11.79
N GLU A 341 15.20 -7.64 -10.96
CA GLU A 341 14.99 -9.09 -10.86
C GLU A 341 13.61 -9.42 -10.27
N SER A 342 13.15 -8.68 -9.26
CA SER A 342 11.83 -8.87 -8.66
C SER A 342 10.67 -8.70 -9.66
N ARG A 343 10.88 -7.84 -10.69
CA ARG A 343 9.92 -7.58 -11.77
C ARG A 343 9.93 -8.63 -12.87
N SER A 344 10.97 -9.45 -12.98
CA SER A 344 11.02 -10.56 -13.95
C SER A 344 9.91 -11.60 -13.69
N LEU A 345 9.55 -11.81 -12.43
CA LEU A 345 8.55 -12.79 -12.00
C LEU A 345 7.11 -12.25 -11.99
N GLY A 346 6.92 -10.95 -12.26
CA GLY A 346 5.59 -10.34 -12.30
C GLY A 346 5.59 -8.84 -11.99
N LYS A 347 4.39 -8.27 -11.87
CA LYS A 347 4.22 -6.82 -11.74
C LYS A 347 4.53 -6.32 -10.32
N LEU A 348 5.70 -5.72 -10.15
CA LEU A 348 6.05 -4.92 -8.97
C LEU A 348 6.15 -3.43 -9.34
N SER A 349 5.02 -2.74 -9.21
CA SER A 349 4.85 -1.32 -9.56
C SER A 349 5.40 -0.39 -8.47
N SER A 350 5.99 0.74 -8.87
CA SER A 350 6.42 1.79 -7.94
C SER A 350 5.26 2.37 -7.11
N SER A 351 4.02 2.24 -7.58
CA SER A 351 2.82 2.59 -6.81
C SER A 351 2.70 1.85 -5.48
N GLN A 352 3.33 0.67 -5.34
CA GLN A 352 3.28 -0.12 -4.09
C GLN A 352 4.21 0.43 -2.99
N PHE A 353 5.13 1.33 -3.34
CA PHE A 353 6.05 1.98 -2.41
C PHE A 353 6.13 3.49 -2.68
N GLY A 354 5.00 4.11 -3.07
CA GLY A 354 4.92 5.54 -3.40
C GLY A 354 5.38 6.46 -2.26
N TYR A 355 5.23 6.01 -1.01
CA TYR A 355 5.71 6.72 0.16
C TYR A 355 7.24 6.82 0.25
N LEU A 356 7.99 6.04 -0.52
CA LEU A 356 9.44 6.21 -0.61
C LEU A 356 9.79 7.63 -1.11
N LYS A 357 8.92 8.26 -1.91
CA LYS A 357 9.11 9.64 -2.35
C LYS A 357 9.24 10.65 -1.20
N ILE A 358 8.44 10.48 -0.14
CA ILE A 358 8.46 11.38 1.03
C ILE A 358 9.57 11.03 2.02
N MET A 359 10.13 9.82 1.95
CA MET A 359 11.22 9.37 2.80
C MET A 359 12.59 9.70 2.21
N ASP A 360 12.79 9.32 0.96
CA ASP A 360 14.02 9.51 0.21
C ASP A 360 13.67 9.72 -1.27
N ARG A 361 13.63 10.99 -1.66
CA ARG A 361 13.29 11.43 -3.02
C ARG A 361 14.25 10.86 -4.07
N GLN A 362 15.55 10.82 -3.77
CA GLN A 362 16.55 10.32 -4.70
C GLN A 362 16.39 8.81 -4.89
N LEU A 363 16.21 8.05 -3.81
CA LEU A 363 15.99 6.61 -3.88
C LEU A 363 14.67 6.29 -4.59
N TRP A 364 13.61 7.07 -4.35
CA TRP A 364 12.34 6.95 -5.07
C TRP A 364 12.53 7.06 -6.58
N TYR A 365 13.20 8.11 -7.06
CA TYR A 365 13.41 8.26 -8.50
C TYR A 365 14.35 7.18 -9.06
N ALA A 366 15.34 6.73 -8.29
CA ALA A 366 16.25 5.67 -8.73
C ALA A 366 15.50 4.36 -8.98
N MET A 367 14.53 4.04 -8.13
CA MET A 367 13.66 2.87 -8.27
C MET A 367 12.53 3.07 -9.28
N ASN A 368 11.95 4.27 -9.35
CA ASN A 368 10.86 4.58 -10.27
C ASN A 368 11.35 4.63 -11.73
N ASP A 369 12.57 5.07 -11.96
CA ASP A 369 13.20 5.13 -13.28
C ASP A 369 13.77 3.76 -13.73
N GLU A 370 13.56 2.70 -12.94
CA GLU A 370 13.96 1.35 -13.32
C GLU A 370 13.06 0.79 -14.43
N GLY A 371 13.66 0.30 -15.50
CA GLY A 371 12.98 -0.13 -16.73
C GLY A 371 12.60 1.00 -17.71
N LEU A 372 12.83 2.27 -17.38
CA LEU A 372 12.66 3.38 -18.33
C LEU A 372 13.94 3.61 -19.16
N PRO A 373 13.85 4.10 -20.41
CA PRO A 373 15.03 4.44 -21.19
C PRO A 373 15.76 5.68 -20.65
N GLY A 374 15.01 6.65 -20.10
CA GLY A 374 15.56 7.87 -19.49
C GLY A 374 15.77 7.75 -17.98
N SER A 375 16.51 8.71 -17.43
CA SER A 375 16.57 9.00 -15.98
C SER A 375 16.11 10.42 -15.71
N THR A 376 15.69 10.64 -14.47
CA THR A 376 15.61 11.98 -13.90
C THR A 376 17.00 12.55 -13.61
N ILE A 377 17.15 13.88 -13.70
CA ILE A 377 18.43 14.55 -13.43
C ILE A 377 18.93 14.27 -12.00
N GLU A 378 18.01 14.03 -11.08
CA GLU A 378 18.26 13.77 -9.66
C GLU A 378 18.93 12.39 -9.40
N THR A 379 18.83 11.46 -10.36
CA THR A 379 19.33 10.07 -10.23
C THR A 379 20.07 9.56 -11.48
N ALA A 380 20.40 10.46 -12.41
CA ALA A 380 21.07 10.12 -13.66
C ALA A 380 22.41 9.42 -13.44
N GLY A 381 23.18 9.84 -12.43
CA GLY A 381 24.43 9.20 -12.03
C GLY A 381 24.23 7.77 -11.52
N ILE A 382 23.21 7.55 -10.67
CA ILE A 382 22.86 6.21 -10.18
C ILE A 382 22.48 5.29 -11.34
N LYS A 383 21.65 5.76 -12.29
CA LYS A 383 21.27 4.98 -13.47
C LYS A 383 22.49 4.64 -14.33
N ALA A 384 23.31 5.62 -14.67
CA ALA A 384 24.48 5.42 -15.51
C ALA A 384 25.45 4.41 -14.89
N HIS A 385 25.68 4.51 -13.59
CA HIS A 385 26.53 3.57 -12.88
C HIS A 385 25.93 2.16 -12.82
N PHE A 386 24.63 2.06 -12.52
CA PHE A 386 23.91 0.79 -12.53
C PHE A 386 24.00 0.08 -13.90
N GLU A 387 23.73 0.78 -15.00
CA GLU A 387 23.80 0.17 -16.35
C GLU A 387 25.22 -0.26 -16.70
N ALA A 388 26.24 0.50 -16.26
CA ALA A 388 27.64 0.15 -16.44
C ALA A 388 28.05 -1.12 -15.68
N GLU A 389 27.58 -1.30 -14.45
CA GLU A 389 27.78 -2.50 -13.63
C GLU A 389 27.00 -3.69 -14.17
N TYR A 390 25.72 -3.48 -14.48
CA TYR A 390 24.78 -4.49 -14.99
C TYR A 390 25.26 -5.10 -16.30
N THR A 391 25.70 -4.26 -17.25
CA THR A 391 26.19 -4.71 -18.56
C THR A 391 27.47 -5.54 -18.43
N ARG A 392 28.34 -5.19 -17.47
CA ARG A 392 29.62 -5.87 -17.26
C ARG A 392 29.55 -7.04 -16.29
N LYS A 393 28.43 -7.20 -15.58
CA LYS A 393 28.22 -8.18 -14.49
C LYS A 393 29.37 -8.15 -13.47
N ARG A 394 29.84 -6.95 -13.16
CA ARG A 394 30.95 -6.73 -12.23
C ARG A 394 30.80 -5.39 -11.55
N ARG A 395 31.08 -5.37 -10.24
CA ARG A 395 31.05 -4.13 -9.45
C ARG A 395 32.12 -3.15 -9.91
N HIS A 396 31.77 -1.87 -9.93
CA HIS A 396 32.68 -0.78 -10.25
C HIS A 396 32.84 0.15 -9.05
N VAL A 397 33.97 0.05 -8.35
CA VAL A 397 34.21 0.83 -7.12
C VAL A 397 34.23 2.34 -7.38
N PHE A 398 34.71 2.74 -8.56
CA PHE A 398 34.72 4.14 -8.96
C PHE A 398 33.41 4.48 -9.67
N PRO A 399 32.76 5.61 -9.33
CA PRO A 399 31.59 6.11 -10.03
C PRO A 399 31.82 6.22 -11.54
N THR A 400 31.05 5.46 -12.31
CA THR A 400 31.06 5.50 -13.78
C THR A 400 29.78 6.17 -14.26
N VAL A 401 29.81 7.51 -14.32
CA VAL A 401 28.62 8.33 -14.60
C VAL A 401 28.59 8.91 -16.01
N ASP A 402 29.57 8.58 -16.85
CA ASP A 402 29.73 9.18 -18.19
C ASP A 402 28.52 8.95 -19.11
N GLN A 403 27.87 7.80 -18.97
CA GLN A 403 26.65 7.48 -19.71
C GLN A 403 25.48 8.40 -19.35
N ALA A 404 25.51 9.06 -18.19
CA ALA A 404 24.46 10.01 -17.81
C ALA A 404 24.40 11.19 -18.78
N PHE A 405 25.53 11.57 -19.39
CA PHE A 405 25.66 12.73 -20.27
C PHE A 405 26.32 12.42 -21.63
N SER A 406 26.47 11.15 -22.00
CA SER A 406 27.06 10.77 -23.29
C SER A 406 26.22 11.23 -24.49
N ASN A 407 24.90 11.38 -24.32
CA ASN A 407 23.98 11.83 -25.36
C ASN A 407 23.54 13.29 -25.16
N LEU A 408 24.50 14.23 -25.19
CA LEU A 408 24.24 15.68 -25.03
C LEU A 408 23.21 16.22 -26.04
N GLU A 409 23.20 15.68 -27.27
CA GLU A 409 22.24 16.07 -28.31
C GLU A 409 20.79 15.74 -27.90
N ASN A 410 20.58 14.58 -27.24
CA ASN A 410 19.26 14.15 -26.77
C ASN A 410 18.82 14.89 -25.49
N MET A 411 19.76 15.52 -24.77
CA MET A 411 19.44 16.36 -23.60
C MET A 411 18.82 17.69 -23.99
N ASN A 412 18.80 18.03 -25.28
CA ASN A 412 18.22 19.26 -25.81
C ASN A 412 18.75 20.49 -25.04
N ILE A 413 20.07 20.55 -24.85
CA ILE A 413 20.75 21.66 -24.17
C ILE A 413 20.50 22.96 -24.96
N PRO A 414 20.27 24.11 -24.31
CA PRO A 414 20.15 25.40 -25.00
C PRO A 414 21.39 25.66 -25.87
N LYS A 415 21.19 26.06 -27.12
CA LYS A 415 22.29 26.36 -28.05
C LYS A 415 22.90 27.73 -27.78
N ASP A 416 22.01 28.69 -27.56
CA ASP A 416 22.34 30.10 -27.43
C ASP A 416 22.04 30.62 -26.03
N CYS A 417 22.67 31.73 -25.65
CA CYS A 417 22.48 32.32 -24.32
C CYS A 417 21.05 32.83 -24.12
N ASP A 418 20.37 33.27 -25.18
CA ASP A 418 18.97 33.69 -25.09
C ASP A 418 18.06 32.50 -24.73
N GLN A 419 18.32 31.30 -25.27
CA GLN A 419 17.58 30.09 -24.88
C GLN A 419 17.87 29.70 -23.43
N PHE A 420 19.12 29.86 -22.98
CA PHE A 420 19.49 29.62 -21.59
C PHE A 420 18.73 30.52 -20.61
N ASP A 421 18.52 31.79 -20.97
CA ASP A 421 17.79 32.76 -20.13
C ASP A 421 16.31 32.41 -19.99
N THR A 422 15.70 31.80 -21.00
CA THR A 422 14.30 31.34 -20.93
C THR A 422 14.07 30.17 -19.98
N ILE A 423 15.13 29.48 -19.53
CA ILE A 423 15.01 28.37 -18.59
C ILE A 423 14.59 28.91 -17.23
N VAL A 424 13.35 28.60 -16.85
CA VAL A 424 12.78 28.87 -15.53
C VAL A 424 13.31 27.85 -14.53
N THR A 425 13.95 28.35 -13.47
CA THR A 425 14.38 27.56 -12.32
C THR A 425 13.41 27.78 -11.16
N LEU A 426 12.92 26.70 -10.57
CA LEU A 426 11.90 26.74 -9.51
C LEU A 426 12.57 26.90 -8.12
N PRO A 427 12.45 28.05 -7.44
CA PRO A 427 13.19 28.28 -6.18
C PRO A 427 12.71 27.37 -5.05
N ASP A 428 11.41 27.05 -4.99
CA ASP A 428 10.80 26.29 -3.90
C ASP A 428 10.77 24.76 -4.13
N HIS A 429 11.46 24.28 -5.17
CA HIS A 429 11.52 22.86 -5.48
C HIS A 429 12.48 22.14 -4.53
N PRO A 430 12.22 20.93 -4.00
CA PRO A 430 13.10 20.25 -3.04
C PRO A 430 14.56 20.07 -3.50
N TYR A 431 14.79 19.99 -4.82
CA TYR A 431 16.14 19.94 -5.39
C TYR A 431 16.94 21.25 -5.26
N SER A 432 16.27 22.38 -5.02
CA SER A 432 16.91 23.68 -4.76
C SER A 432 17.62 23.72 -3.42
N GLU A 433 17.16 22.95 -2.43
CA GLU A 433 17.81 22.83 -1.12
C GLU A 433 19.21 22.22 -1.25
N LEU A 434 19.39 21.27 -2.18
CA LEU A 434 20.68 20.64 -2.47
C LEU A 434 21.58 21.54 -3.32
N PHE A 435 20.99 22.29 -4.25
CA PHE A 435 21.70 23.15 -5.20
C PHE A 435 21.06 24.54 -5.22
N PRO A 436 21.41 25.43 -4.28
CA PRO A 436 20.85 26.77 -4.24
C PRO A 436 21.33 27.54 -5.48
N TYR A 437 20.38 28.13 -6.19
CA TYR A 437 20.63 28.89 -7.39
C TYR A 437 19.66 30.07 -7.44
N ASP A 438 20.22 31.27 -7.52
CA ASP A 438 19.47 32.50 -7.71
C ASP A 438 19.75 33.04 -9.12
N PRO A 439 18.75 33.00 -10.03
CA PRO A 439 18.92 33.52 -11.39
C PRO A 439 19.15 35.04 -11.41
N THR A 440 18.75 35.78 -10.38
CA THR A 440 18.89 37.24 -10.33
C THR A 440 20.35 37.66 -10.18
N VAL A 441 21.17 36.87 -9.49
CA VAL A 441 22.60 37.13 -9.33
C VAL A 441 23.30 37.11 -10.69
N GLU A 442 23.10 36.05 -11.46
CA GLU A 442 23.72 35.89 -12.79
C GLU A 442 23.25 36.99 -13.76
N TYR A 443 21.98 37.37 -13.69
CA TYR A 443 21.42 38.48 -14.46
C TYR A 443 22.05 39.83 -14.08
N ASN A 444 22.19 40.10 -12.78
CA ASN A 444 22.77 41.35 -12.28
C ASN A 444 24.26 41.46 -12.62
N GLU A 445 25.02 40.36 -12.51
CA GLU A 445 26.42 40.30 -12.95
C GLU A 445 26.55 40.61 -14.45
N HIS A 446 25.68 40.04 -15.28
CA HIS A 446 25.64 40.31 -16.71
C HIS A 446 25.34 41.79 -17.00
N LYS A 447 24.34 42.37 -16.32
CA LYS A 447 23.97 43.78 -16.46
C LYS A 447 25.11 44.71 -16.03
N GLN A 448 25.72 44.44 -14.87
CA GLN A 448 26.87 45.20 -14.39
C GLN A 448 28.04 45.15 -15.36
N LYS A 449 28.29 43.99 -16.00
CA LYS A 449 29.32 43.86 -17.03
C LYS A 449 28.98 44.66 -18.30
N LEU A 450 27.71 44.70 -18.72
CA LEU A 450 27.28 45.55 -19.83
C LEU A 450 27.46 47.05 -19.56
N ASP A 451 27.24 47.48 -18.31
CA ASP A 451 27.37 48.87 -17.92
C ASP A 451 28.84 49.30 -17.79
N ASN A 452 29.70 48.41 -17.28
CA ASN A 452 31.11 48.72 -16.98
C ASN A 452 32.09 48.47 -18.14
N ASP A 453 31.79 47.57 -19.08
CA ASP A 453 32.69 47.15 -20.15
C ASP A 453 32.11 47.51 -21.54
N PRO A 454 32.58 48.62 -22.16
CA PRO A 454 32.12 49.05 -23.49
C PRO A 454 32.41 48.04 -24.60
N GLU A 455 33.51 47.31 -24.53
CA GLU A 455 33.89 46.31 -25.53
C GLU A 455 32.93 45.13 -25.48
N TYR A 456 32.65 44.64 -24.27
CA TYR A 456 31.65 43.60 -24.04
C TYR A 456 30.26 44.03 -24.53
N ARG A 457 29.85 45.28 -24.27
CA ARG A 457 28.58 45.82 -24.75
C ARG A 457 28.48 45.84 -26.28
N ILE A 458 29.55 46.27 -26.97
CA ILE A 458 29.61 46.27 -28.44
C ILE A 458 29.53 44.83 -28.97
N GLN A 459 30.30 43.90 -28.39
CA GLN A 459 30.26 42.49 -28.76
C GLN A 459 28.85 41.90 -28.64
N GLN A 460 28.16 42.12 -27.51
CA GLN A 460 26.78 41.64 -27.33
C GLN A 460 25.81 42.24 -28.36
N THR A 461 26.01 43.51 -28.73
CA THR A 461 25.18 44.17 -29.75
C THR A 461 25.39 43.56 -31.13
N LEU A 462 26.64 43.27 -31.51
CA LEU A 462 26.99 42.66 -32.80
C LEU A 462 26.44 41.24 -32.96
N ILE A 463 26.49 40.44 -31.89
CA ILE A 463 25.97 39.06 -31.89
C ILE A 463 24.46 39.04 -32.10
N ARG A 464 23.74 40.00 -31.53
CA ARG A 464 22.27 40.08 -31.60
C ARG A 464 21.73 40.66 -32.90
N GLN A 465 22.59 41.17 -33.79
CA GLN A 465 22.14 41.59 -35.11
C GLN A 465 21.70 40.36 -35.92
N PRO A 466 20.52 40.41 -36.57
CA PRO A 466 20.11 39.32 -37.44
C PRO A 466 21.17 39.15 -38.53
N LYS A 467 21.77 37.96 -38.63
CA LYS A 467 22.67 37.63 -39.73
C LYS A 467 21.90 37.87 -41.03
N VAL A 468 22.29 38.90 -41.78
CA VAL A 468 21.76 39.15 -43.13
C VAL A 468 22.03 37.87 -43.92
N LYS A 469 20.96 37.21 -44.38
CA LYS A 469 21.09 36.01 -45.22
C LYS A 469 21.80 36.43 -46.51
N SER A 470 23.08 36.08 -46.62
CA SER A 470 23.86 36.17 -47.86
C SER A 470 23.45 35.08 -48.84
#